data_AF-A0A512B3S8-F1
#
_entry.id   AF-A0A512B3S8-F1
#
_cell.length_a   1.000
_cell.length_b   1.000
_cell.length_c   1.000
_cell.angle_alpha   90.00
_cell.angle_beta   90.00
_cell.angle_gamma   90.00
#
_symmetry.space_group_name_H-M   'P 1'
#
loop_
_entity.id
_entity.type
_entity.pdbx_description
1 polymer ?
#
loop_
_entity_poly.entity_id
_entity_poly.type
_entity_poly.pdbx_seq_one_letter_code
_entity_poly.pdbx_strand_id
1 'polypeptide(L)'
;MNNIPIAREKKLETVLVLVVGLLVFHVLFKHEGFLLAAQIMGALCILSEHVLTLITWTWLKLTLALGFIGSILLLTLLFFLVICPIAFVYRLKNKDPLQLKKNPSGSYFTVRNHTYNAKDLEKMW
;
A
#
# COMPACT_ATOMS: atom_id res chain seq x y z
N MET A 1 -20.87 -12.80 -15.54
CA MET A 1 -21.74 -11.77 -14.95
C MET A 1 -21.90 -12.11 -13.47
N ASN A 2 -20.91 -11.77 -12.63
CA ASN A 2 -20.94 -12.09 -11.21
C ASN A 2 -21.59 -10.94 -10.47
N ASN A 3 -22.81 -11.17 -9.99
CA ASN A 3 -23.64 -10.20 -9.30
C ASN A 3 -23.09 -9.99 -7.89
N ILE A 4 -22.19 -9.02 -7.72
CA ILE A 4 -21.91 -8.47 -6.40
C ILE A 4 -23.22 -7.77 -5.97
N PRO A 5 -23.87 -8.20 -4.86
CA PRO A 5 -25.09 -7.55 -4.39
C PRO A 5 -24.71 -6.19 -3.78
N ILE A 6 -24.53 -5.18 -4.63
CA ILE A 6 -24.35 -3.80 -4.23
C ILE A 6 -25.75 -3.20 -4.04
N ALA A 7 -26.02 -2.65 -2.87
CA ALA A 7 -27.26 -1.94 -2.60
C ALA A 7 -27.42 -0.75 -3.56
N ARG A 8 -28.66 -0.47 -3.99
CA ARG A 8 -28.93 0.53 -5.03
C ARG A 8 -28.45 1.92 -4.62
N GLU A 9 -28.56 2.26 -3.34
CA GLU A 9 -28.02 3.51 -2.79
C GLU A 9 -26.51 3.65 -3.01
N LYS A 10 -25.73 2.59 -2.83
CA LYS A 10 -24.27 2.62 -3.01
C LYS A 10 -23.85 2.78 -4.47
N LYS A 11 -24.63 2.22 -5.39
CA LYS A 11 -24.42 2.43 -6.84
C LYS A 11 -24.67 3.91 -7.21
N LEU A 12 -25.76 4.49 -6.70
CA LEU A 12 -26.11 5.88 -6.95
C LEU A 12 -25.10 6.85 -6.32
N GLU A 13 -24.66 6.60 -5.08
CA GLU A 13 -23.58 7.36 -4.43
C GLU A 13 -22.30 7.36 -5.29
N THR A 14 -21.90 6.19 -5.81
CA THR A 14 -20.70 6.05 -6.65
C THR A 14 -20.79 6.88 -7.93
N VAL A 15 -21.93 6.80 -8.63
CA VAL A 15 -22.15 7.62 -9.83
C VAL A 15 -22.23 9.10 -9.51
N LEU A 16 -22.86 9.47 -8.40
CA LEU A 16 -22.91 10.87 -7.97
C LEU A 16 -21.49 11.41 -7.72
N VAL A 17 -20.63 10.66 -7.04
CA VAL A 17 -19.22 11.03 -6.83
C VAL A 17 -18.48 11.18 -8.17
N LEU A 18 -18.72 10.29 -9.13
CA LEU A 18 -18.15 10.38 -10.48
C LEU A 18 -18.60 11.64 -11.24
N VAL A 19 -19.89 11.96 -11.20
CA VAL A 19 -20.46 13.15 -11.85
C VAL A 19 -19.93 14.42 -11.19
N VAL A 20 -19.93 14.48 -9.85
CA VAL A 20 -19.36 15.61 -9.10
C VAL A 20 -17.87 15.78 -9.41
N GLY A 21 -17.12 14.68 -9.48
CA GLY A 21 -15.72 14.70 -9.89
C GLY A 21 -15.54 15.35 -11.27
N LEU A 22 -16.32 14.94 -12.28
CA LEU A 22 -16.28 15.54 -13.61
C LEU A 22 -16.64 17.04 -13.61
N LEU A 23 -17.59 17.46 -12.78
CA LEU A 23 -17.94 18.88 -12.62
C LEU A 23 -16.80 19.69 -12.01
N VAL A 24 -16.11 19.15 -10.99
CA VAL A 24 -14.91 19.79 -10.42
C VAL A 24 -13.80 19.88 -11.47
N PHE A 25 -13.58 18.83 -12.26
CA PHE A 25 -12.64 18.86 -13.38
C PHE A 25 -13.00 19.93 -14.42
N HIS A 26 -14.28 20.11 -14.73
CA HIS A 26 -14.72 21.18 -15.63
C HIS A 26 -14.35 22.57 -15.11
N VAL A 27 -14.53 22.84 -13.80
CA VAL A 27 -14.16 24.13 -13.19
C VAL A 27 -12.66 24.38 -13.25
N LEU A 28 -11.83 23.34 -13.06
CA LEU A 28 -10.37 23.47 -13.08
C LEU A 28 -9.80 23.62 -14.50
N PHE A 29 -10.31 22.87 -15.47
CA PHE A 29 -9.77 22.84 -16.83
C PHE A 29 -10.48 23.79 -17.81
N LYS A 30 -11.61 24.39 -17.42
CA LYS A 30 -12.44 25.33 -18.21
C LYS A 30 -12.84 24.81 -19.61
N HIS A 31 -12.81 23.50 -19.83
CA HIS A 31 -13.17 22.88 -21.10
C HIS A 31 -14.65 22.50 -21.11
N GLU A 32 -15.42 23.04 -22.06
CA GLU A 32 -16.87 22.84 -22.18
C GLU A 32 -17.30 21.39 -22.45
N GLY A 33 -16.41 20.57 -23.02
CA GLY A 33 -16.69 19.15 -23.30
C GLY A 33 -16.98 18.31 -22.06
N PHE A 34 -16.41 18.66 -20.89
CA PHE A 34 -16.64 17.91 -19.65
C PHE A 34 -18.04 18.12 -19.07
N LEU A 35 -18.67 19.26 -19.33
CA LEU A 35 -20.00 19.58 -18.83
C LEU A 35 -21.06 18.75 -19.56
N LEU A 36 -20.97 18.66 -20.89
CA LEU A 36 -21.83 17.78 -21.70
C LEU A 36 -21.65 16.31 -21.33
N ALA A 37 -20.41 15.87 -21.12
CA ALA A 37 -20.12 14.50 -20.69
C ALA A 37 -20.76 14.18 -19.32
N ALA A 38 -20.67 15.09 -18.34
CA ALA A 38 -21.27 14.91 -17.03
C ALA A 38 -22.81 14.85 -17.09
N GLN A 39 -23.45 15.71 -17.90
CA GLN A 39 -24.90 15.70 -18.08
C GLN A 39 -25.39 14.41 -18.76
N ILE A 40 -24.75 14.00 -19.85
CA ILE A 40 -25.10 12.78 -20.58
C ILE A 40 -24.89 11.55 -19.69
N MET A 41 -23.75 11.48 -18.99
CA MET A 41 -23.44 10.34 -18.10
C MET A 41 -24.42 10.28 -16.93
N GLY A 42 -24.75 11.41 -16.30
CA GLY A 42 -25.74 11.48 -15.23
C GLY A 42 -27.13 11.05 -15.70
N ALA A 43 -27.59 11.55 -16.86
CA ALA A 43 -28.88 11.18 -17.44
C ALA A 43 -28.95 9.68 -17.78
N LEU A 44 -27.92 9.13 -18.42
CA LEU A 44 -27.85 7.71 -18.79
C LEU A 44 -27.87 6.79 -17.56
N CYS A 45 -27.23 7.20 -16.46
CA CYS A 45 -27.23 6.43 -15.22
C CYS A 45 -28.58 6.40 -14.50
N ILE A 46 -29.38 7.48 -14.63
CA ILE A 46 -30.74 7.53 -14.07
C ILE A 46 -31.70 6.67 -14.91
N LEU A 47 -31.55 6.70 -16.24
CA LEU A 47 -32.45 5.98 -17.14
C LEU A 47 -32.21 4.46 -17.18
N SER A 48 -30.98 3.99 -16.94
CA SER A 48 -30.63 2.58 -17.07
C SER A 48 -29.86 2.01 -15.89
N GLU A 49 -30.49 1.06 -15.18
CA GLU A 49 -29.86 0.33 -14.07
C GLU A 49 -28.70 -0.58 -14.53
N HIS A 50 -28.70 -0.99 -15.80
CA HIS A 50 -27.62 -1.77 -16.39
C HIS A 50 -26.35 -0.91 -16.53
N VAL A 51 -26.49 0.32 -17.02
CA VAL A 51 -25.38 1.27 -17.16
C VAL A 51 -24.82 1.65 -15.80
N LEU A 52 -25.71 1.93 -14.83
CA LEU A 52 -25.35 2.19 -13.43
C LEU A 52 -24.48 1.07 -12.85
N THR A 53 -24.88 -0.18 -13.05
CA THR A 53 -24.14 -1.34 -12.53
C THR A 53 -22.79 -1.51 -13.23
N LEU A 54 -22.74 -1.29 -14.54
CA LEU A 54 -21.50 -1.42 -15.32
C LEU A 54 -20.46 -0.37 -14.92
N ILE A 55 -20.88 0.89 -14.78
CA ILE A 55 -20.02 2.01 -14.34
C ILE A 55 -19.54 1.81 -12.90
N THR A 56 -20.44 1.42 -12.00
CA THR A 56 -20.07 1.15 -10.60
C THR A 56 -19.03 0.03 -10.53
N TRP A 57 -19.21 -1.02 -11.33
CA TRP A 57 -18.27 -2.15 -11.35
C TRP A 57 -16.91 -1.79 -11.94
N THR A 58 -16.85 -1.04 -13.03
CA THR A 58 -15.57 -0.57 -13.60
C THR A 58 -14.86 0.37 -12.64
N TRP A 59 -15.59 1.27 -11.98
CA TRP A 59 -15.05 2.13 -10.94
C TRP A 59 -14.49 1.33 -9.77
N LEU A 60 -15.24 0.36 -9.23
CA LEU A 60 -14.77 -0.48 -8.13
C LEU A 60 -13.49 -1.23 -8.49
N LYS A 61 -13.39 -1.79 -9.71
CA LYS A 61 -12.16 -2.42 -10.18
C LYS A 61 -10.98 -1.45 -10.24
N LEU A 62 -11.21 -0.23 -10.70
CA LEU A 62 -10.19 0.82 -10.73
C LEU A 62 -9.73 1.15 -9.31
N THR A 63 -10.66 1.37 -8.38
CA THR A 63 -10.33 1.68 -6.98
C THR A 63 -9.59 0.53 -6.28
N LEU A 64 -9.90 -0.72 -6.60
CA LEU A 64 -9.21 -1.88 -6.05
C LEU A 64 -7.75 -1.92 -6.53
N ALA A 65 -7.52 -1.67 -7.82
CA ALA A 65 -6.17 -1.55 -8.37
C ALA A 65 -5.41 -0.36 -7.74
N LEU A 66 -6.07 0.78 -7.58
CA LEU A 66 -5.49 1.96 -6.94
C LEU A 66 -5.10 1.69 -5.48
N GLY A 67 -5.95 0.98 -4.74
CA GLY A 67 -5.69 0.57 -3.36
C GLY A 67 -4.49 -0.37 -3.24
N PHE A 68 -4.34 -1.31 -4.18
CA PHE A 68 -3.17 -2.19 -4.24
C PHE A 68 -1.87 -1.39 -4.47
N ILE A 69 -1.89 -0.47 -5.43
CA ILE A 69 -0.74 0.41 -5.72
C ILE A 69 -0.43 1.29 -4.51
N GLY A 70 -1.45 1.84 -3.85
CA GLY A 70 -1.30 2.67 -2.66
C GLY A 70 -0.65 1.92 -1.49
N SER A 71 -1.00 0.64 -1.29
CA SER A 71 -0.39 -0.20 -0.25
C SER A 71 1.09 -0.45 -0.51
N ILE A 72 1.46 -0.80 -1.74
CA ILE A 72 2.87 -0.99 -2.14
C ILE A 72 3.63 0.32 -1.99
N LEU A 73 3.05 1.43 -2.43
CA LEU A 73 3.68 2.75 -2.37
C LEU A 73 3.90 3.17 -0.91
N LEU A 74 2.91 2.98 -0.04
CA LEU A 74 2.99 3.30 1.38
C LEU A 74 4.09 2.49 2.06
N LEU A 75 4.14 1.18 1.82
CA LEU A 75 5.16 0.30 2.40
C LEU A 75 6.57 0.67 1.90
N THR A 76 6.70 0.91 0.59
CA THR A 76 7.98 1.31 -0.03
C THR A 76 8.45 2.64 0.52
N LEU A 77 7.55 3.61 0.65
CA LEU A 77 7.84 4.93 1.21
C LEU A 77 8.27 4.79 2.67
N LEU A 78 7.54 4.03 3.49
CA LEU A 78 7.88 3.81 4.89
C LEU A 78 9.24 3.12 5.02
N PHE A 79 9.52 2.10 4.21
CA PHE A 79 10.81 1.44 4.19
C PHE A 79 11.93 2.42 3.83
N PHE A 80 11.74 3.21 2.77
CA PHE A 80 12.79 4.11 2.28
C PHE A 80 12.99 5.34 3.19
N LEU A 81 11.94 5.87 3.80
CA LEU A 81 11.98 7.11 4.58
C LEU A 81 12.26 6.84 6.06
N VAL A 82 11.91 5.66 6.59
CA VAL A 82 12.13 5.30 8.00
C VAL A 82 13.21 4.23 8.14
N ILE A 83 13.01 3.05 7.55
CA ILE A 83 13.90 1.90 7.81
C ILE A 83 15.28 2.09 7.17
N CYS A 84 15.34 2.59 5.94
CA CYS A 84 16.58 2.80 5.20
C CYS A 84 17.53 3.79 5.90
N PRO A 85 17.12 4.98 6.35
CA PRO A 85 18.01 5.88 7.08
C PRO A 85 18.43 5.29 8.43
N ILE A 86 17.56 4.56 9.12
CA ILE A 86 17.92 3.87 10.37
C ILE A 86 19.04 2.85 10.10
N ALA A 87 18.90 2.05 9.04
CA ALA A 87 19.91 1.08 8.64
C ALA A 87 21.23 1.76 8.23
N PHE A 88 21.16 2.90 7.55
CA PHE A 88 22.33 3.69 7.18
C PHE A 88 23.05 4.25 8.41
N VAL A 89 22.31 4.80 9.38
CA VAL A 89 22.85 5.26 10.67
C VAL A 89 23.47 4.10 11.46
N TYR A 90 22.81 2.95 11.48
CA TYR A 90 23.35 1.74 12.13
C TYR A 90 24.66 1.28 11.48
N ARG A 91 24.72 1.28 10.14
CA ARG A 91 25.92 0.95 9.38
C ARG A 91 27.06 1.94 9.64
N LEU A 92 26.75 3.24 9.73
CA LEU A 92 27.72 4.27 10.08
C LEU A 92 28.25 4.10 11.52
N LYS A 93 27.40 3.64 12.44
CA LYS A 93 27.81 3.30 13.82
C LYS A 93 28.70 2.06 13.93
N ASN A 94 29.08 1.42 12.80
CA ASN A 94 30.17 0.46 12.64
C ASN A 94 30.24 -0.64 13.72
N LYS A 95 29.08 -1.00 14.28
CA LYS A 95 28.96 -2.19 15.12
C LYS A 95 29.09 -3.37 14.16
N ASP A 96 30.10 -4.20 14.39
CA ASP A 96 30.31 -5.45 13.66
C ASP A 96 29.79 -6.61 14.54
N PRO A 97 28.46 -6.78 14.68
CA PRO A 97 27.90 -7.81 15.53
C PRO A 97 28.24 -9.22 15.04
N LEU A 98 28.58 -9.36 13.75
CA LEU A 98 28.91 -10.63 13.10
C LEU A 98 30.42 -10.88 13.04
N GLN A 99 31.25 -9.99 13.59
CA GLN A 99 32.72 -10.06 13.55
C GLN A 99 33.25 -10.35 12.13
N LEU A 100 32.66 -9.74 11.11
CA LEU A 100 32.99 -9.98 9.70
C LEU A 100 34.35 -9.37 9.30
N LYS A 101 34.86 -8.41 10.07
CA LYS A 101 36.21 -7.87 9.86
C LYS A 101 37.26 -8.89 10.27
N LYS A 102 38.30 -9.01 9.44
CA LYS A 102 39.42 -9.94 9.65
C LYS A 102 40.04 -9.70 11.03
N ASN A 103 39.84 -10.67 11.93
CA ASN A 103 40.43 -10.61 13.26
C ASN A 103 41.97 -10.76 13.14
N PRO A 104 42.78 -9.81 13.64
CA PRO A 104 44.24 -9.96 13.67
C PRO A 104 44.71 -11.20 14.47
N SER A 105 43.86 -11.75 15.34
CA SER A 105 44.15 -12.94 16.16
C SER A 105 43.97 -14.28 15.44
N GLY A 106 43.57 -14.30 14.16
CA GLY A 106 43.46 -15.53 13.35
C GLY A 106 42.29 -16.47 13.68
N SER A 107 41.50 -16.18 14.72
CA SER A 107 40.34 -16.99 15.14
C SER A 107 39.15 -16.09 15.47
N TYR A 108 37.96 -16.48 15.03
CA TYR A 108 36.68 -15.85 15.38
C TYR A 108 36.04 -16.47 16.65
N PHE A 109 36.68 -17.48 17.24
CA PHE A 109 36.19 -18.10 18.46
C PHE A 109 36.44 -17.19 19.65
N THR A 110 35.38 -16.87 20.40
CA THR A 110 35.49 -16.18 21.69
C THR A 110 35.94 -17.19 22.75
N VAL A 111 37.08 -16.96 23.39
CA VAL A 111 37.53 -17.84 24.49
C VAL A 111 36.56 -17.69 25.67
N ARG A 112 35.81 -18.76 25.96
CA ARG A 112 34.93 -18.82 27.13
C ARG A 112 35.66 -19.49 28.28
N ASN A 113 36.18 -18.70 29.21
CA ASN A 113 36.69 -19.18 30.49
C ASN A 113 35.52 -19.40 31.47
N HIS A 114 34.58 -20.27 31.09
CA HIS A 114 33.45 -20.64 31.96
C HIS A 114 33.78 -21.94 32.68
N THR A 115 33.73 -21.92 34.01
CA THR A 115 33.83 -23.13 34.83
C THR A 115 32.46 -23.81 34.88
N TYR A 116 32.33 -24.91 34.14
CA TYR A 116 31.11 -25.69 34.07
C TYR A 116 30.68 -26.21 35.44
N ASN A 117 29.42 -25.95 35.81
CA ASN A 117 28.80 -26.51 37.02
C ASN A 117 27.72 -27.54 36.64
N ALA A 118 27.35 -28.43 37.56
CA ALA A 118 26.35 -29.48 37.33
C ALA A 118 24.99 -28.93 36.83
N LYS A 119 24.63 -27.70 37.22
CA LYS A 119 23.42 -27.01 36.77
C LYS A 119 23.43 -26.64 35.28
N ASP A 120 24.60 -26.45 34.67
CA ASP A 120 24.73 -26.12 33.25
C ASP A 120 24.48 -27.35 32.36
N LEU A 121 24.53 -28.56 32.93
CA LEU A 121 24.28 -29.82 32.25
C LEU A 121 22.78 -30.21 32.27
N GLU A 122 21.96 -29.54 33.08
CA GLU A 122 20.52 -29.84 33.14
C GLU A 122 19.74 -29.28 31.94
N LYS A 123 20.26 -28.23 31.29
CA LYS A 123 19.68 -27.66 30.06
C LYS A 123 20.78 -27.42 29.04
N MET A 124 21.04 -28.45 28.25
CA MET A 124 22.07 -28.48 27.20
C MET A 124 21.64 -27.81 25.89
N TRP A 125 20.43 -27.24 25.82
CA TRP A 125 19.81 -26.69 24.61
C TRP A 125 19.54 -25.19 24.74
#